data_AF-A0A318SS57-F1
#
_entry.id   AF-A0A318SS57-F1
#
_cell.length_a   1.000
_cell.length_b   1.000
_cell.length_c   1.000
_cell.angle_alpha   90.00
_cell.angle_beta   90.00
_cell.angle_gamma   90.00
#
_symmetry.space_group_name_H-M   'P 1'
#
loop_
_entity.id
_entity.type
_entity.pdbx_description
1 polymer ?
#
loop_
_entity_poly.entity_id
_entity_poly.type
_entity_poly.pdbx_seq_one_letter_code
_entity_poly.pdbx_strand_id
1 'polypeptide(L)'
;MSILDRLSRLLRANVNDLISRAEDPTKIIEQALLDMRDAYAQARSEVADSMAQLSKLEREQNTNTRLAQEYGEKAAEALKAGSEELAREALRRKKNYEDIAAGFSQQVATQSATVEELKTQLRALEGKIDEFQSKKELLQARAQTAKASQTLERMSGFDKSGSAMDAFEEMERRVAQQEDRAGAMRSLREENDLDAQLKNIGRDKAIDDELEKLKSQLGMGGSSSGGQQS
;
A
#
# COMPACT_ATOMS: atom_id res chain seq x y z
N MET A 1 5.35 -24.17 6.30
CA MET A 1 4.29 -23.64 5.42
C MET A 1 4.74 -22.28 4.97
N SER A 2 4.76 -22.03 3.67
CA SER A 2 5.17 -20.73 3.12
C SER A 2 4.16 -19.65 3.50
N ILE A 3 4.57 -18.38 3.63
CA ILE A 3 3.64 -17.25 3.73
C ILE A 3 2.68 -17.27 2.53
N LEU A 4 3.18 -17.65 1.35
CA LEU A 4 2.38 -17.86 0.15
C LEU A 4 1.25 -18.87 0.36
N ASP A 5 1.51 -19.97 1.08
CA ASP A 5 0.50 -20.97 1.40
C ASP A 5 -0.54 -20.44 2.39
N ARG A 6 -0.12 -19.55 3.30
CA ARG A 6 -1.02 -18.90 4.25
C ARG A 6 -1.89 -17.87 3.53
N LEU A 7 -1.31 -17.03 2.69
CA LEU A 7 -2.01 -16.07 1.84
C LEU A 7 -3.01 -16.78 0.93
N SER A 8 -2.56 -17.80 0.20
CA SER A 8 -3.41 -18.59 -0.71
C SER A 8 -4.62 -19.20 0.00
N ARG A 9 -4.45 -19.68 1.23
CA ARG A 9 -5.58 -20.16 2.05
C ARG A 9 -6.54 -19.05 2.46
N LEU A 10 -6.04 -17.89 2.87
CA LEU A 10 -6.87 -16.74 3.24
C LEU A 10 -7.60 -16.15 2.02
N LEU A 11 -6.96 -16.15 0.86
CA LEU A 11 -7.56 -15.73 -0.42
C LEU A 11 -8.67 -16.67 -0.88
N ARG A 12 -8.48 -17.98 -0.70
CA ARG A 12 -9.49 -19.01 -1.01
C ARG A 12 -10.61 -19.08 0.03
N ALA A 13 -10.45 -18.45 1.19
CA ALA A 13 -11.46 -18.48 2.24
C ALA A 13 -12.73 -17.77 1.76
N ASN A 14 -13.84 -18.50 1.80
CA ASN A 14 -15.14 -17.97 1.45
C ASN A 14 -15.84 -17.45 2.71
N VAL A 15 -16.16 -16.15 2.72
CA VAL A 15 -16.89 -15.52 3.83
C VAL A 15 -18.21 -16.23 4.12
N ASN A 16 -18.95 -16.63 3.07
CA ASN A 16 -20.27 -17.24 3.24
C ASN A 16 -20.16 -18.64 3.90
N ASP A 17 -19.09 -19.38 3.62
CA ASP A 17 -18.84 -20.69 4.24
C ASP A 17 -18.44 -20.53 5.72
N LEU A 18 -17.69 -19.47 6.05
CA LEU A 18 -17.35 -19.13 7.44
C LEU A 18 -18.58 -18.73 8.25
N ILE A 19 -19.50 -17.95 7.66
CA ILE A 19 -20.74 -17.53 8.31
C ILE A 19 -21.70 -18.71 8.52
N SER A 20 -21.90 -19.56 7.51
CA SER A 20 -22.89 -20.64 7.57
C SER A 20 -22.58 -21.73 8.60
N ARG A 21 -21.33 -21.85 9.03
CA ARG A 21 -20.87 -22.86 10.00
C ARG A 21 -20.69 -22.32 11.41
N ALA A 22 -20.93 -21.03 11.63
CA ALA A 22 -20.63 -20.36 12.89
C ALA A 22 -21.87 -20.15 13.76
N GLU A 23 -21.75 -20.45 15.05
CA GLU A 23 -22.77 -20.07 16.06
C GLU A 23 -22.78 -18.55 16.30
N ASP A 24 -21.62 -17.89 16.23
CA ASP A 24 -21.48 -16.43 16.27
C ASP A 24 -20.69 -15.95 15.03
N PRO A 25 -21.38 -15.64 13.91
CA PRO A 25 -20.72 -15.25 12.67
C PRO A 25 -19.99 -13.90 12.78
N THR A 26 -20.37 -13.05 13.75
CA THR A 26 -19.69 -11.75 13.96
C THR A 26 -18.29 -11.98 14.51
N LYS A 27 -18.15 -12.82 15.54
CA LYS A 27 -16.84 -13.13 16.13
C LYS A 27 -15.91 -13.87 15.18
N ILE A 28 -16.43 -14.79 14.38
CA ILE A 28 -15.61 -15.54 13.41
C ILE A 28 -15.05 -14.60 12.34
N ILE A 29 -15.84 -13.66 11.81
CA ILE A 29 -15.34 -12.67 10.84
C ILE A 29 -14.34 -11.73 11.50
N GLU A 30 -14.56 -11.32 12.75
CA GLU A 30 -13.60 -10.50 13.49
C GLU A 30 -12.25 -11.18 13.64
N GLN A 31 -12.25 -12.47 14.03
CA GLN A 31 -11.01 -13.24 14.12
C GLN A 31 -10.35 -13.42 12.75
N ALA A 32 -11.13 -13.74 11.71
CA ALA A 32 -10.60 -13.87 10.36
C ALA A 32 -9.95 -12.56 9.87
N LEU A 33 -10.57 -11.40 10.16
CA LEU A 33 -9.99 -10.10 9.84
C LEU A 33 -8.68 -9.83 10.57
N LEU A 34 -8.56 -10.23 11.84
CA LEU A 34 -7.30 -10.14 12.59
C LEU A 34 -6.22 -11.01 11.94
N ASP A 35 -6.54 -12.28 11.68
CA ASP A 35 -5.61 -13.23 11.07
C ASP A 35 -5.14 -12.78 9.69
N MET A 36 -6.05 -12.19 8.90
CA MET A 36 -5.76 -11.64 7.57
C MET A 36 -4.90 -10.37 7.65
N ARG A 37 -5.13 -9.47 8.61
CA ARG A 37 -4.30 -8.28 8.83
C ARG A 37 -2.88 -8.66 9.26
N ASP A 38 -2.75 -9.65 10.13
CA ASP A 38 -1.44 -10.17 10.54
C ASP A 38 -0.71 -10.81 9.36
N ALA A 39 -1.41 -11.60 8.55
CA ALA A 39 -0.85 -12.18 7.33
C ALA A 39 -0.45 -11.11 6.32
N TYR A 40 -1.24 -10.03 6.18
CA TYR A 40 -0.93 -8.90 5.31
C TYR A 40 0.35 -8.18 5.77
N ALA A 41 0.49 -7.90 7.07
CA ALA A 41 1.68 -7.25 7.61
C ALA A 41 2.95 -8.09 7.37
N GLN A 42 2.86 -9.41 7.59
CA GLN A 42 3.96 -10.35 7.31
C GLN A 42 4.32 -10.38 5.82
N ALA A 43 3.32 -10.56 4.96
CA ALA A 43 3.53 -10.61 3.51
C ALA A 43 4.11 -9.29 2.96
N ARG A 44 3.69 -8.14 3.50
CA ARG A 44 4.25 -6.84 3.15
C ARG A 44 5.73 -6.75 3.50
N SER A 45 6.15 -7.27 4.66
CA SER A 45 7.57 -7.32 5.04
C SER A 45 8.37 -8.19 4.07
N GLU A 46 7.86 -9.37 3.71
CA GLU A 46 8.56 -10.26 2.78
C GLU A 46 8.65 -9.71 1.35
N VAL A 47 7.61 -9.00 0.90
CA VAL A 47 7.65 -8.26 -0.36
C VAL A 47 8.76 -7.20 -0.30
N ALA A 48 8.87 -6.46 0.80
CA ALA A 48 9.92 -5.46 0.98
C ALA A 48 11.33 -6.09 0.98
N ASP A 49 11.52 -7.22 1.68
CA ASP A 49 12.79 -7.96 1.68
C ASP A 49 13.14 -8.47 0.27
N SER A 50 12.15 -9.00 -0.46
CA SER A 50 12.31 -9.47 -1.84
C SER A 50 12.65 -8.33 -2.81
N MET A 51 12.07 -7.14 -2.60
CA MET A 51 12.41 -5.92 -3.35
C MET A 51 13.82 -5.44 -3.03
N ALA A 52 14.24 -5.49 -1.75
CA ALA A 52 15.60 -5.13 -1.35
C ALA A 52 16.64 -6.06 -1.98
N GLN A 53 16.34 -7.36 -2.05
CA GLN A 53 17.17 -8.34 -2.76
C GLN A 53 17.23 -8.06 -4.26
N LEU A 54 16.10 -7.76 -4.91
CA LEU A 54 16.06 -7.36 -6.32
C LEU A 54 16.96 -6.15 -6.57
N SER A 55 16.80 -5.08 -5.79
CA SER A 55 17.64 -3.88 -5.93
C SER A 55 19.12 -4.16 -5.69
N LYS A 56 19.47 -5.14 -4.84
CA LYS A 56 20.86 -5.58 -4.69
C LYS A 56 21.37 -6.24 -5.96
N LEU A 57 20.61 -7.17 -6.54
CA LEU A 57 20.98 -7.84 -7.79
C LEU A 57 21.13 -6.85 -8.95
N GLU A 58 20.23 -5.88 -9.06
CA GLU A 58 20.32 -4.81 -10.07
C GLU A 58 21.57 -3.95 -9.89
N ARG A 59 21.96 -3.62 -8.65
CA ARG A 59 23.22 -2.90 -8.37
C ARG A 59 24.45 -3.70 -8.78
N GLU A 60 24.47 -5.00 -8.49
CA GLU A 60 25.56 -5.89 -8.90
C GLU A 60 25.63 -6.01 -10.42
N GLN A 61 24.49 -6.20 -11.09
CA GLN A 61 24.40 -6.20 -12.55
C GLN A 61 25.00 -4.92 -13.14
N ASN A 62 24.50 -3.76 -12.71
CA ASN A 62 24.95 -2.45 -13.20
C ASN A 62 26.45 -2.21 -12.95
N THR A 63 26.96 -2.64 -11.80
CA THR A 63 28.38 -2.53 -11.47
C THR A 63 29.23 -3.34 -12.44
N ASN A 64 28.85 -4.59 -12.71
CA ASN A 64 29.57 -5.45 -13.65
C ASN A 64 29.45 -4.95 -15.11
N THR A 65 28.29 -4.44 -15.51
CA THR A 65 28.11 -3.79 -16.82
C THR A 65 29.03 -2.58 -16.98
N ARG A 66 29.14 -1.71 -15.96
CA ARG A 66 30.06 -0.57 -15.99
C ARG A 66 31.51 -1.02 -16.08
N LEU A 67 31.92 -2.02 -15.28
CA LEU A 67 33.28 -2.57 -15.35
C LEU A 67 33.60 -3.13 -16.74
N ALA A 68 32.66 -3.84 -17.36
CA ALA A 68 32.81 -4.31 -18.74
C ALA A 68 33.04 -3.16 -19.74
N GLN A 69 32.29 -2.06 -19.60
CA GLN A 69 32.46 -0.86 -20.43
C GLN A 69 33.84 -0.22 -20.21
N GLU A 70 34.26 -0.01 -18.96
CA GLU A 70 35.57 0.56 -18.63
C GLU A 70 36.73 -0.28 -19.20
N TYR A 71 36.65 -1.61 -19.13
CA TYR A 71 37.66 -2.47 -19.74
C TYR A 71 37.62 -2.44 -21.27
N GLY A 72 36.47 -2.15 -21.87
CA GLY A 72 36.36 -1.88 -23.30
C GLY A 72 37.05 -0.58 -23.72
N GLU A 73 36.87 0.48 -22.94
CA GLU A 73 37.56 1.76 -23.15
C GLU A 73 39.08 1.60 -23.01
N LYS A 74 39.53 0.92 -21.94
CA LYS A 74 40.97 0.60 -21.74
C LYS A 74 41.55 -0.24 -22.86
N ALA A 75 40.79 -1.19 -23.41
CA ALA A 75 41.23 -1.97 -24.57
C ALA A 75 41.41 -1.08 -25.81
N ALA A 76 40.50 -0.15 -26.04
CA ALA A 76 40.59 0.80 -27.15
C ALA A 76 41.77 1.77 -27.00
N GLU A 77 42.05 2.24 -25.78
CA GLU A 77 43.22 3.07 -25.47
C GLU A 77 44.54 2.32 -25.69
N ALA A 78 44.65 1.08 -25.19
CA ALA A 78 45.83 0.24 -25.37
C ALA A 78 46.13 -0.02 -26.86
N LEU A 79 45.09 -0.23 -27.67
CA LEU A 79 45.22 -0.42 -29.11
C LEU A 79 45.71 0.86 -29.81
N LYS A 80 45.18 2.04 -29.42
CA LYS A 80 45.65 3.34 -29.93
C LYS A 80 47.12 3.61 -29.58
N ALA A 81 47.56 3.12 -28.42
CA ALA A 81 48.96 3.19 -27.99
C ALA A 81 49.87 2.12 -28.65
N GLY A 82 49.33 1.27 -29.52
CA GLY A 82 50.08 0.22 -30.22
C GLY A 82 50.39 -1.03 -29.38
N SER A 83 49.81 -1.15 -28.18
CA SER A 83 50.02 -2.31 -27.31
C SER A 83 48.89 -3.33 -27.46
N GLU A 84 49.04 -4.22 -28.44
CA GLU A 84 48.03 -5.24 -28.74
C GLU A 84 47.86 -6.27 -27.61
N GLU A 85 48.94 -6.61 -26.90
CA GLU A 85 48.90 -7.55 -25.77
C GLU A 85 48.04 -7.01 -24.62
N LEU A 86 48.22 -5.74 -24.25
CA LEU A 86 47.40 -5.06 -23.23
C LEU A 86 45.94 -4.94 -23.67
N ALA A 87 45.69 -4.66 -24.95
CA ALA A 87 44.33 -4.61 -25.50
C ALA A 87 43.63 -5.98 -25.39
N ARG A 88 44.32 -7.08 -25.72
CA ARG A 88 43.77 -8.44 -25.59
C ARG A 88 43.45 -8.79 -24.15
N GLU A 89 44.32 -8.45 -23.20
CA GLU A 89 44.07 -8.69 -21.77
C GLU A 89 42.88 -7.88 -21.24
N ALA A 90 42.78 -6.59 -21.62
CA ALA A 90 41.63 -5.77 -21.28
C ALA A 90 40.31 -6.33 -21.85
N LEU A 91 40.32 -6.83 -23.10
CA LEU A 91 39.16 -7.51 -23.71
C LEU A 91 38.78 -8.80 -22.99
N ARG A 92 39.74 -9.59 -22.50
CA ARG A 92 39.45 -10.79 -21.68
C ARG A 92 38.72 -10.42 -20.40
N ARG A 93 39.17 -9.36 -19.72
CA ARG A 93 38.52 -8.86 -18.51
C ARG A 93 37.13 -8.31 -18.79
N LYS A 94 36.96 -7.52 -19.86
CA LYS A 94 35.65 -7.07 -20.33
C LYS A 94 34.69 -8.24 -20.48
N LYS A 95 35.11 -9.29 -21.20
CA LYS A 95 34.27 -10.47 -21.43
C LYS A 95 33.87 -11.18 -20.13
N ASN A 96 34.79 -11.31 -19.18
CA ASN A 96 34.47 -11.87 -17.86
C ASN A 96 33.38 -11.06 -17.14
N TYR A 97 33.50 -9.73 -17.11
CA TYR A 97 32.47 -8.88 -16.50
C TYR A 97 31.14 -8.89 -17.27
N GLU A 98 31.16 -9.04 -18.60
CA GLU A 98 29.94 -9.24 -19.41
C GLU A 98 29.24 -10.55 -19.03
N ASP A 99 29.98 -11.64 -18.89
CA ASP A 99 29.43 -12.95 -18.51
C ASP A 99 28.85 -12.91 -17.08
N ILE A 100 29.53 -12.24 -16.13
CA ILE A 100 29.02 -12.03 -14.78
C ILE A 100 27.75 -11.17 -14.79
N ALA A 101 27.72 -10.07 -15.55
CA ALA A 101 26.55 -9.21 -15.68
C ALA A 101 25.35 -9.95 -16.29
N ALA A 102 25.59 -10.83 -17.27
CA ALA A 102 24.56 -11.69 -17.84
C ALA A 102 23.97 -12.66 -16.79
N GLY A 103 24.82 -13.25 -15.95
CA GLY A 103 24.38 -14.08 -14.83
C GLY A 103 23.48 -13.32 -13.85
N PHE A 104 23.87 -12.10 -13.45
CA PHE A 104 23.01 -11.24 -12.62
C PHE A 104 21.71 -10.84 -13.33
N SER A 105 21.74 -10.57 -14.64
CA SER A 105 20.54 -10.24 -15.42
C SER A 105 19.49 -11.35 -15.36
N GLN A 106 19.91 -12.62 -15.42
CA GLN A 106 18.99 -13.75 -15.30
C GLN A 106 18.38 -13.86 -13.90
N GLN A 107 19.18 -13.59 -12.86
CA GLN A 107 18.70 -13.55 -11.48
C GLN A 107 17.73 -12.39 -11.24
N VAL A 108 18.02 -11.20 -11.77
CA VAL A 108 17.13 -10.03 -11.74
C VAL A 108 15.79 -10.37 -12.39
N ALA A 109 15.79 -10.99 -13.58
CA ALA A 109 14.55 -11.38 -14.25
C ALA A 109 13.70 -12.34 -13.41
N THR A 110 14.34 -13.33 -12.79
CA THR A 110 13.66 -14.32 -11.94
C THR A 110 13.09 -13.66 -10.68
N GLN A 111 13.91 -12.86 -9.98
CA GLN A 111 13.51 -12.19 -8.75
C GLN A 111 12.43 -11.13 -9.01
N SER A 112 12.49 -10.43 -10.14
CA SER A 112 11.46 -9.47 -10.54
C SER A 112 10.11 -10.16 -10.74
N ALA A 113 10.07 -11.34 -11.36
CA ALA A 113 8.83 -12.10 -11.51
C ALA A 113 8.24 -12.49 -10.15
N THR A 114 9.07 -12.98 -9.23
CA THR A 114 8.67 -13.31 -7.85
C THR A 114 8.11 -12.09 -7.11
N VAL A 115 8.77 -10.92 -7.21
CA VAL A 115 8.31 -9.68 -6.58
C VAL A 115 6.95 -9.25 -7.12
N GLU A 116 6.73 -9.34 -8.43
CA GLU A 116 5.44 -8.98 -9.03
C GLU A 116 4.32 -9.96 -8.67
N GLU A 117 4.63 -11.26 -8.57
CA GLU A 117 3.68 -12.25 -8.05
C GLU A 117 3.29 -11.93 -6.60
N LEU A 118 4.27 -11.69 -5.72
CA LEU A 118 4.03 -11.35 -4.32
C LEU A 118 3.18 -10.08 -4.17
N LYS A 119 3.47 -9.02 -4.95
CA LYS A 119 2.67 -7.80 -4.97
C LYS A 119 1.23 -8.06 -5.41
N THR A 120 1.03 -8.89 -6.43
CA THR A 120 -0.30 -9.25 -6.93
C THR A 120 -1.10 -9.98 -5.86
N GLN A 121 -0.48 -10.95 -5.18
CA GLN A 121 -1.12 -11.68 -4.10
C GLN A 121 -1.41 -10.80 -2.88
N LEU A 122 -0.53 -9.85 -2.55
CA LEU A 122 -0.74 -8.89 -1.47
C LEU A 122 -1.97 -7.99 -1.74
N ARG A 123 -2.11 -7.47 -2.97
CA ARG A 123 -3.29 -6.69 -3.39
C ARG A 123 -4.57 -7.52 -3.35
N ALA A 124 -4.49 -8.79 -3.74
CA ALA A 124 -5.64 -9.68 -3.63
C ALA A 124 -6.07 -9.89 -2.17
N LEU A 125 -5.10 -9.98 -1.24
CA LEU A 125 -5.40 -10.14 0.18
C LEU A 125 -6.05 -8.88 0.75
N GLU A 126 -5.56 -7.71 0.35
CA GLU A 126 -6.16 -6.41 0.69
C GLU A 126 -7.63 -6.35 0.27
N GLY A 127 -7.94 -6.68 -0.98
CA GLY A 127 -9.33 -6.71 -1.45
C GLY A 127 -10.19 -7.73 -0.70
N LYS A 128 -9.61 -8.85 -0.24
CA LYS A 128 -10.33 -9.83 0.57
C LYS A 128 -10.57 -9.33 2.00
N ILE A 129 -9.63 -8.58 2.59
CA ILE A 129 -9.83 -7.91 3.87
C ILE A 129 -11.01 -6.93 3.79
N ASP A 130 -11.08 -6.13 2.71
CA ASP A 130 -12.16 -5.16 2.50
C ASP A 130 -13.54 -5.85 2.36
N GLU A 131 -13.59 -6.98 1.67
CA GLU A 131 -14.81 -7.79 1.56
C GLU A 131 -15.26 -8.29 2.94
N PHE A 132 -14.35 -8.85 3.73
CA PHE A 132 -14.65 -9.33 5.09
C PHE A 132 -15.07 -8.18 6.01
N GLN A 133 -14.45 -7.01 5.88
CA GLN A 133 -14.80 -5.81 6.64
C GLN A 133 -16.23 -5.34 6.31
N SER A 134 -16.59 -5.28 5.03
CA SER A 134 -17.94 -4.92 4.59
C SER A 134 -18.99 -5.93 5.11
N LYS A 135 -18.65 -7.22 5.10
CA LYS A 135 -19.53 -8.29 5.62
C LYS A 135 -19.70 -8.20 7.13
N LYS A 136 -18.63 -7.86 7.87
CA LYS A 136 -18.70 -7.60 9.31
C LYS A 136 -19.70 -6.49 9.63
N GLU A 137 -19.59 -5.35 8.95
CA GLU A 137 -20.45 -4.19 9.18
C GLU A 137 -21.92 -4.51 8.91
N LEU A 138 -22.20 -5.23 7.82
CA LEU A 138 -23.55 -5.72 7.52
C LEU A 138 -24.10 -6.65 8.61
N LEU A 139 -23.31 -7.58 9.12
CA LEU A 139 -23.72 -8.48 10.20
C LEU A 139 -24.00 -7.73 11.50
N GLN A 140 -23.16 -6.75 11.83
CA GLN A 140 -23.35 -5.92 13.01
C GLN A 140 -24.64 -5.10 12.92
N ALA A 141 -24.92 -4.49 11.76
CA ALA A 141 -26.16 -3.77 11.51
C ALA A 141 -27.39 -4.69 11.68
N ARG A 142 -27.36 -5.88 11.06
CA ARG A 142 -28.44 -6.87 11.19
C ARG A 142 -28.65 -7.33 12.63
N ALA A 143 -27.57 -7.57 13.36
CA ALA A 143 -27.63 -7.96 14.76
C ALA A 143 -28.21 -6.85 15.65
N GLN A 144 -27.91 -5.58 15.36
CA GLN A 144 -28.50 -4.44 16.04
C GLN A 144 -30.01 -4.33 15.75
N THR A 145 -30.42 -4.44 14.49
CA THR A 145 -31.84 -4.43 14.10
C THR A 145 -32.60 -5.58 14.77
N ALA A 146 -32.07 -6.80 14.74
CA ALA A 146 -32.70 -7.95 15.39
C ALA A 146 -32.85 -7.77 16.90
N LYS A 147 -31.84 -7.21 17.57
CA LYS A 147 -31.91 -6.87 19.01
C LYS A 147 -32.97 -5.80 19.28
N ALA A 148 -33.05 -4.76 18.46
CA ALA A 148 -34.06 -3.71 18.59
C ALA A 148 -35.48 -4.27 18.44
N SER A 149 -35.72 -5.11 17.42
CA SER A 149 -37.00 -5.79 17.21
C SER A 149 -37.37 -6.71 18.37
N GLN A 150 -36.41 -7.49 18.90
CA GLN A 150 -36.65 -8.38 20.03
C GLN A 150 -36.97 -7.61 21.32
N THR A 151 -36.29 -6.48 21.56
CA THR A 151 -36.60 -5.58 22.67
C THR A 151 -38.01 -5.01 22.52
N LEU A 152 -38.39 -4.55 21.32
CA LEU A 152 -39.74 -4.05 21.03
C LEU A 152 -40.81 -5.12 21.26
N GLU A 153 -40.57 -6.35 20.82
CA GLU A 153 -41.51 -7.48 21.01
C GLU A 153 -41.68 -7.83 22.50
N ARG A 154 -40.59 -7.90 23.27
CA ARG A 154 -40.66 -8.09 24.73
C ARG A 154 -41.39 -6.95 25.44
N MET A 155 -41.19 -5.72 24.99
CA MET A 155 -41.90 -4.55 25.53
C MET A 155 -43.38 -4.54 25.14
N SER A 156 -43.74 -5.05 23.96
CA SER A 156 -45.14 -5.18 23.52
C SER A 156 -45.94 -6.26 24.26
N GLY A 157 -45.25 -7.26 24.84
CA GLY A 157 -45.84 -8.31 25.66
C GLY A 157 -45.97 -7.98 27.16
N PHE A 158 -45.45 -6.83 27.60
CA PHE A 158 -45.52 -6.36 29.00
C PHE A 158 -46.54 -5.21 29.09
N ASP A 159 -47.72 -5.55 29.61
CA ASP A 159 -48.91 -4.73 29.92
C ASP A 159 -49.08 -3.35 29.27
N LYS A 160 -50.24 -3.22 28.61
CA LYS A 160 -50.86 -1.96 28.15
C LYS A 160 -51.11 -1.00 29.33
N SER A 161 -50.09 -0.24 29.72
CA SER A 161 -50.25 0.95 30.56
C SER A 161 -49.05 1.88 30.39
N GLY A 162 -49.10 2.76 29.38
CA GLY A 162 -48.29 4.00 29.29
C GLY A 162 -46.79 3.88 29.00
N SER A 163 -46.07 2.86 29.49
CA SER A 163 -44.60 2.88 29.51
C SER A 163 -43.91 2.48 28.19
N ALA A 164 -44.60 1.75 27.30
CA ALA A 164 -44.03 1.36 26.02
C ALA A 164 -43.85 2.55 25.05
N MET A 165 -44.70 3.57 25.14
CA MET A 165 -44.56 4.82 24.40
C MET A 165 -43.40 5.67 24.94
N ASP A 166 -43.27 5.77 26.27
CA ASP A 166 -42.16 6.51 26.92
C ASP A 166 -40.80 5.87 26.61
N ALA A 167 -40.72 4.55 26.62
CA ALA A 167 -39.49 3.84 26.29
C ALA A 167 -39.19 3.85 24.77
N PHE A 168 -40.20 3.97 23.92
CA PHE A 168 -40.03 4.25 22.49
C PHE A 168 -39.51 5.67 22.27
N GLU A 169 -40.08 6.69 22.92
CA GLU A 169 -39.57 8.07 22.87
C GLU A 169 -38.15 8.19 23.42
N GLU A 170 -37.80 7.45 24.48
CA GLU A 170 -36.45 7.48 25.04
C GLU A 170 -35.44 6.74 24.15
N MET A 171 -35.85 5.66 23.49
CA MET A 171 -35.03 4.98 22.48
C MET A 171 -34.85 5.85 21.24
N GLU A 172 -35.91 6.47 20.73
CA GLU A 172 -35.88 7.38 19.59
C GLU A 172 -35.00 8.60 19.91
N ARG A 173 -35.09 9.17 21.13
CA ARG A 173 -34.17 10.22 21.58
C ARG A 173 -32.72 9.75 21.67
N ARG A 174 -32.45 8.51 22.11
CA ARG A 174 -31.08 7.98 22.18
C ARG A 174 -30.50 7.69 20.78
N VAL A 175 -31.31 7.17 19.87
CA VAL A 175 -30.92 6.93 18.47
C VAL A 175 -30.70 8.27 17.77
N ALA A 176 -31.64 9.21 17.86
CA ALA A 176 -31.47 10.56 17.32
C ALA A 176 -30.22 11.24 17.91
N GLN A 177 -29.98 11.13 19.22
CA GLN A 177 -28.78 11.70 19.85
C GLN A 177 -27.49 10.98 19.42
N GLN A 178 -27.53 9.69 19.09
CA GLN A 178 -26.39 8.96 18.50
C GLN A 178 -26.19 9.30 17.03
N GLU A 179 -27.26 9.47 16.25
CA GLU A 179 -27.22 9.89 14.85
C GLU A 179 -26.73 11.33 14.72
N ASP A 180 -27.17 12.23 15.60
CA ASP A 180 -26.71 13.61 15.71
C ASP A 180 -25.23 13.66 16.13
N ARG A 181 -24.81 12.81 17.08
CA ARG A 181 -23.38 12.68 17.45
C ARG A 181 -22.54 12.09 16.33
N ALA A 182 -23.05 11.12 15.58
CA ALA A 182 -22.38 10.52 14.44
C ALA A 182 -22.35 11.46 13.23
N GLY A 183 -23.37 12.29 13.07
CA GLY A 183 -23.43 13.41 12.12
C GLY A 183 -22.40 14.47 12.48
N ALA A 184 -22.41 14.95 13.72
CA ALA A 184 -21.44 15.91 14.24
C ALA A 184 -20.01 15.39 14.20
N MET A 185 -19.75 14.11 14.49
CA MET A 185 -18.41 13.51 14.33
C MET A 185 -18.01 13.39 12.86
N ARG A 186 -18.94 13.15 11.93
CA ARG A 186 -18.65 13.17 10.49
C ARG A 186 -18.34 14.58 10.00
N SER A 187 -19.12 15.57 10.43
CA SER A 187 -18.86 16.99 10.13
C SER A 187 -17.54 17.46 10.72
N LEU A 188 -17.20 17.09 11.96
CA LEU A 188 -15.89 17.37 12.55
C LEU A 188 -14.76 16.68 11.79
N ARG A 189 -14.98 15.49 11.22
CA ARG A 189 -13.97 14.78 10.41
C ARG A 189 -13.78 15.45 9.05
N GLU A 190 -14.87 15.87 8.39
CA GLU A 190 -14.82 16.67 7.16
C GLU A 190 -14.20 18.04 7.39
N GLU A 191 -14.50 18.71 8.51
CA GLU A 191 -13.93 20.01 8.88
C GLU A 191 -12.43 19.87 9.19
N ASN A 192 -12.00 18.82 9.90
CA ASN A 192 -10.58 18.53 10.11
C ASN A 192 -9.85 18.17 8.79
N ASP A 193 -10.53 17.51 7.86
CA ASP A 193 -9.95 17.16 6.55
C ASP A 193 -9.86 18.38 5.62
N LEU A 194 -10.86 19.28 5.66
CA LEU A 194 -10.83 20.58 4.98
C LEU A 194 -9.78 21.52 5.60
N ASP A 195 -9.67 21.61 6.92
CA ASP A 195 -8.65 22.39 7.61
C ASP A 195 -7.25 21.83 7.37
N ALA A 196 -7.10 20.50 7.31
CA ALA A 196 -5.84 19.86 6.93
C ALA A 196 -5.46 20.18 5.48
N GLN A 197 -6.43 20.14 4.56
CA GLN A 197 -6.24 20.52 3.16
C GLN A 197 -5.91 22.02 3.01
N LEU A 198 -6.61 22.92 3.71
CA LEU A 198 -6.34 24.36 3.71
C LEU A 198 -4.98 24.71 4.34
N LYS A 199 -4.59 24.02 5.42
CA LYS A 199 -3.29 24.20 6.09
C LYS A 199 -2.12 23.63 5.28
N ASN A 200 -2.37 22.66 4.40
CA ASN A 200 -1.38 22.19 3.42
C ASN A 200 -1.24 23.18 2.25
N ILE A 201 -2.35 23.71 1.72
CA ILE A 201 -2.32 24.75 0.67
C ILE A 201 -1.58 26.01 1.14
N GLY A 202 -1.79 26.44 2.40
CA GLY A 202 -1.08 27.58 2.97
C GLY A 202 0.42 27.32 3.23
N ARG A 203 0.81 26.05 3.45
CA ARG A 203 2.21 25.65 3.67
C ARG A 203 2.97 25.51 2.36
N ASP A 204 2.32 24.98 1.31
CA ASP A 204 2.90 24.91 -0.03
C ASP A 204 3.13 26.31 -0.61
N LYS A 205 2.19 27.25 -0.45
CA LYS A 205 2.41 28.66 -0.84
C LYS A 205 3.52 29.35 -0.07
N ALA A 206 3.61 29.14 1.24
CA ALA A 206 4.67 29.74 2.05
C ALA A 206 6.05 29.20 1.69
N ILE A 207 6.15 27.91 1.35
CA ILE A 207 7.39 27.27 0.91
C ILE A 207 7.77 27.74 -0.51
N ASP A 208 6.81 27.89 -1.42
CA ASP A 208 7.05 28.44 -2.76
C ASP A 208 7.52 29.90 -2.71
N ASP A 209 6.90 30.74 -1.87
CA ASP A 209 7.31 32.14 -1.65
C ASP A 209 8.72 32.24 -1.02
N GLU A 210 9.06 31.30 -0.12
CA GLU A 210 10.37 31.24 0.53
C GLU A 210 11.45 30.71 -0.43
N LEU A 211 11.10 29.78 -1.33
CA LEU A 211 11.94 29.28 -2.41
C LEU A 211 12.19 30.36 -3.47
N GLU A 212 11.19 31.17 -3.81
CA GLU A 212 11.30 32.28 -4.76
C GLU A 212 12.19 33.40 -4.19
N LYS A 213 12.04 33.71 -2.89
CA LYS A 213 12.98 34.58 -2.17
C LYS A 213 14.39 34.01 -2.15
N LEU A 214 14.59 32.72 -1.92
CA LEU A 214 15.91 32.09 -1.94
C LEU A 214 16.55 32.14 -3.34
N LYS A 215 15.77 31.91 -4.42
CA LYS A 215 16.22 32.05 -5.81
C LYS A 215 16.63 33.47 -6.16
N SER A 216 15.89 34.46 -5.65
CA SER A 216 16.22 35.88 -5.83
C SER A 216 17.48 36.30 -5.05
N GLN A 217 17.72 35.71 -3.87
CA GLN A 217 18.91 35.97 -3.05
C GLN A 217 20.17 35.26 -3.57
N LEU A 218 20.02 34.09 -4.20
CA LEU A 218 21.13 33.31 -4.76
C LEU A 218 21.49 33.68 -6.21
N GLY A 219 20.82 34.66 -6.81
CA GLY A 219 21.12 35.12 -8.17
C GLY A 219 20.90 34.07 -9.27
N MET A 220 20.17 32.99 -8.97
CA MET A 220 19.88 31.90 -9.92
C MET A 220 18.53 32.09 -10.65
N GLY A 221 18.12 33.35 -10.85
CA GLY A 221 17.17 33.74 -11.90
C GLY A 221 17.88 33.78 -13.25
N GLY A 222 18.35 32.62 -13.72
CA GLY A 222 19.19 32.50 -14.90
C GLY A 222 18.40 32.48 -16.20
N SER A 223 18.40 33.62 -16.88
CA SER A 223 18.37 33.84 -18.33
C SER A 223 18.50 32.61 -19.25
N SER A 224 17.54 32.49 -20.18
CA SER A 224 17.73 32.04 -21.57
C SER A 224 16.70 32.78 -22.45
N SER A 225 17.01 33.89 -23.14
CA SER A 225 17.86 34.10 -24.32
C SER A 225 17.40 33.38 -25.61
N GLY A 226 16.66 34.10 -26.47
CA GLY A 226 17.04 34.32 -27.88
C GLY A 226 16.44 33.43 -28.99
N GLY A 227 15.85 34.09 -30.01
CA GLY A 227 15.58 33.60 -31.36
C GLY A 227 14.08 33.41 -31.64
N GLN A 228 13.42 33.97 -32.66
CA GLN A 228 13.89 34.47 -33.96
C GLN A 228 12.71 35.25 -34.60
N GLN A 229 12.93 36.51 -34.98
CA GLN A 229 12.03 37.26 -35.87
C GLN A 229 12.67 37.28 -37.26
N SER A 230 11.90 36.85 -38.25
CA SER A 230 12.02 37.22 -39.67
C SER A 230 10.65 37.68 -40.14
#